data_AF-A0A936WUI0-F1
#
_entry.id   AF-A0A936WUI0-F1
#
_cell.length_a   1.000
_cell.length_b   1.000
_cell.length_c   1.000
_cell.angle_alpha   90.00
_cell.angle_beta   90.00
_cell.angle_gamma   90.00
#
_symmetry.space_group_name_H-M   'P 1'
#
loop_
_entity.id
_entity.type
_entity.pdbx_description
1 polymer ?
#
loop_
_entity_poly.entity_id
_entity_poly.type
_entity_poly.pdbx_seq_one_letter_code
_entity_poly.pdbx_strand_id
1 'polypeptide(L)'
;MTPFAGTTIIGCASGTNTPAEVLPKNHIFKQLSKLGELYDFILIEAASLNHYPDSKELSEYVDGIVLVVDARSSAEPSDKDSYEFVNASGDKFIGSVLNAVQKHDMKY
;
A
#
# COMPACT_ATOMS: atom_id res chain seq x y z
N MET A 1 -22.14 -6.90 -3.47
CA MET A 1 -21.97 -5.65 -4.25
C MET A 1 -21.77 -4.51 -3.28
N THR A 2 -20.81 -3.64 -3.54
CA THR A 2 -20.63 -2.43 -2.73
C THR A 2 -21.79 -1.47 -3.03
N PRO A 3 -22.16 -0.55 -2.11
CA PRO A 3 -23.18 0.46 -2.40
C PRO A 3 -22.67 1.57 -3.35
N PHE A 4 -21.39 1.54 -3.73
CA PHE A 4 -20.73 2.55 -4.55
C PHE A 4 -20.61 2.05 -5.99
N ALA A 5 -21.23 2.76 -6.92
CA ALA A 5 -21.15 2.43 -8.35
C ALA A 5 -19.70 2.49 -8.85
N GLY A 6 -19.33 1.58 -9.74
CA GLY A 6 -17.97 1.50 -10.30
C GLY A 6 -16.90 1.04 -9.31
N THR A 7 -17.27 0.54 -8.12
CA THR A 7 -16.30 0.09 -7.11
C THR A 7 -16.46 -1.40 -6.80
N THR A 8 -15.39 -2.16 -7.02
CA THR A 8 -15.24 -3.55 -6.57
C THR A 8 -14.32 -3.59 -5.36
N ILE A 9 -14.70 -4.35 -4.33
CA ILE A 9 -13.86 -4.58 -3.14
C ILE A 9 -13.60 -6.08 -3.01
N ILE A 10 -12.33 -6.42 -2.83
CA ILE A 10 -11.87 -7.75 -2.45
C ILE A 10 -11.31 -7.63 -1.04
N GLY A 11 -11.94 -8.31 -0.08
CA GLY A 11 -11.49 -8.33 1.31
C GLY A 11 -10.42 -9.40 1.55
N CYS A 12 -9.66 -9.23 2.64
CA CYS A 12 -8.76 -10.27 3.14
C CYS A 12 -9.50 -11.15 4.18
N ALA A 13 -9.32 -12.46 4.10
CA ALA A 13 -9.72 -13.35 5.18
C ALA A 13 -8.69 -13.21 6.31
N SER A 14 -9.14 -12.98 7.54
CA SER A 14 -8.27 -12.75 8.70
C SER A 14 -7.15 -13.81 8.82
N GLY A 15 -5.92 -13.37 9.05
CA GLY A 15 -4.76 -14.23 9.25
C GLY A 15 -3.52 -13.43 9.61
N THR A 16 -2.45 -14.12 10.01
CA THR A 16 -1.13 -13.52 10.34
C THR A 16 -0.06 -13.89 9.32
N ASN A 17 -0.46 -14.51 8.22
CA ASN A 17 0.47 -14.99 7.20
C ASN A 17 0.72 -13.89 6.16
N THR A 18 1.93 -13.84 5.62
CA THR A 18 2.29 -12.91 4.56
C THR A 18 1.73 -13.36 3.20
N PRO A 19 1.60 -12.48 2.20
CA PRO A 19 1.24 -12.84 0.85
C PRO A 19 2.05 -14.03 0.31
N ALA A 20 3.37 -14.04 0.48
CA ALA A 20 4.23 -15.13 0.02
C ALA A 20 3.90 -16.49 0.65
N GLU A 21 3.36 -16.51 1.88
CA GLU A 21 3.02 -17.74 2.60
C GLU A 21 1.69 -18.34 2.14
N VAL A 22 0.69 -17.52 1.81
CA VAL A 22 -0.68 -17.99 1.51
C VAL A 22 -1.05 -17.96 0.05
N LEU A 23 -0.35 -17.19 -0.78
CA LEU A 23 -0.74 -17.03 -2.17
C LEU A 23 -0.36 -18.27 -3.01
N PRO A 24 -1.31 -18.84 -3.76
CA PRO A 24 -1.01 -19.94 -4.67
C PRO A 24 -0.13 -19.48 -5.83
N LYS A 25 0.59 -20.40 -6.49
CA LYS A 25 1.52 -20.08 -7.60
C LYS A 25 0.93 -19.16 -8.69
N ASN A 26 -0.37 -19.27 -8.96
CA ASN A 26 -1.12 -18.42 -9.90
C ASN A 26 -2.14 -17.56 -9.14
N HIS A 27 -1.66 -16.57 -8.40
CA HIS A 27 -2.49 -15.64 -7.62
C HIS A 27 -2.86 -14.37 -8.40
N ILE A 28 -3.82 -13.63 -7.86
CA ILE A 28 -4.39 -12.41 -8.46
C ILE A 28 -3.33 -11.35 -8.80
N PHE A 29 -2.31 -11.17 -7.95
CA PHE A 29 -1.28 -10.16 -8.23
C PHE A 29 -0.46 -10.43 -9.51
N LYS A 30 -0.36 -11.68 -9.97
CA LYS A 30 0.25 -12.01 -11.29
C LYS A 30 -0.65 -11.69 -12.48
N GLN A 31 -1.90 -11.32 -12.21
CA GLN A 31 -2.92 -11.03 -13.21
C GLN A 31 -3.34 -9.56 -13.20
N LEU A 32 -2.64 -8.70 -12.44
CA LEU A 32 -2.96 -7.26 -12.33
C LEU A 32 -2.98 -6.56 -13.68
N SER A 33 -2.08 -6.92 -14.60
CA SER A 33 -2.07 -6.35 -15.95
C SER A 33 -3.38 -6.60 -16.71
N LYS A 34 -3.94 -7.80 -16.60
CA LYS A 34 -5.25 -8.14 -17.19
C LYS A 34 -6.40 -7.46 -16.46
N LEU A 35 -6.31 -7.31 -15.14
CA LEU A 35 -7.29 -6.57 -14.38
C LEU A 35 -7.26 -5.08 -14.74
N GLY A 36 -6.10 -4.53 -15.10
CA GLY A 36 -5.96 -3.17 -15.61
C GLY A 36 -6.70 -2.93 -16.93
N GLU A 37 -7.07 -3.97 -17.68
CA GLU A 37 -7.96 -3.83 -18.85
C GLU A 37 -9.43 -3.62 -18.46
N LEU A 38 -9.79 -3.93 -17.21
CA LEU A 38 -11.17 -3.87 -16.69
C LEU A 38 -11.39 -2.75 -15.68
N TYR A 39 -10.33 -2.24 -15.06
CA TYR A 39 -10.38 -1.22 -14.02
C TYR A 39 -9.46 -0.06 -14.37
N ASP A 40 -9.95 1.16 -14.24
CA ASP A 40 -9.14 2.37 -14.43
C ASP A 40 -8.02 2.48 -13.38
N PHE A 41 -8.31 2.05 -12.14
CA PHE A 41 -7.38 2.06 -11.03
C PHE A 41 -7.57 0.81 -10.16
N ILE A 42 -6.45 0.26 -9.70
CA ILE A 42 -6.43 -0.82 -8.70
C ILE A 42 -5.64 -0.30 -7.51
N LEU A 43 -6.31 -0.22 -6.35
CA LEU A 43 -5.68 0.16 -5.09
C LEU A 43 -5.50 -1.10 -4.24
N ILE A 44 -4.30 -1.26 -3.68
CA ILE A 44 -3.95 -2.38 -2.81
C ILE A 44 -3.57 -1.79 -1.45
N GLU A 45 -4.35 -2.15 -0.43
CA GLU A 45 -4.00 -1.85 0.96
C GLU A 45 -3.00 -2.89 1.45
N ALA A 46 -1.98 -2.42 2.17
CA ALA A 46 -0.89 -3.25 2.65
C ALA A 46 -0.53 -2.87 4.08
N ALA A 47 -0.05 -3.84 4.86
CA ALA A 47 0.25 -3.66 6.27
C ALA A 47 1.41 -2.65 6.49
N SER A 48 1.48 -2.06 7.68
CA SER A 48 2.53 -1.09 8.04
C SER A 48 3.94 -1.57 7.68
N LEU A 49 4.67 -0.79 6.87
CA LEU A 49 6.05 -1.10 6.42
C LEU A 49 7.02 -1.39 7.58
N ASN A 50 6.86 -0.69 8.71
CA ASN A 50 7.72 -0.83 9.88
C ASN A 50 7.60 -2.19 10.59
N HIS A 51 6.47 -2.89 10.41
CA HIS A 51 6.10 -4.02 11.25
C HIS A 51 5.97 -5.32 10.47
N TYR A 52 5.63 -5.25 9.19
CA TYR A 52 5.24 -6.41 8.40
C TYR A 52 5.93 -6.42 7.02
N PRO A 53 6.41 -7.58 6.55
CA PRO A 53 7.04 -7.71 5.24
C PRO A 53 6.03 -7.60 4.09
N ASP A 54 4.73 -7.74 4.35
CA ASP A 54 3.63 -7.80 3.39
C ASP A 54 3.69 -6.67 2.36
N SER A 55 3.88 -5.43 2.82
CA SER A 55 4.00 -4.27 1.95
C SER A 55 5.21 -4.34 1.01
N LYS A 56 6.33 -4.90 1.48
CA LYS A 56 7.53 -5.07 0.66
C LYS A 56 7.30 -6.15 -0.40
N GLU A 57 6.65 -7.26 -0.04
CA GLU A 57 6.28 -8.31 -1.00
C GLU A 57 5.28 -7.80 -2.05
N LEU A 58 4.25 -7.05 -1.64
CA LEU A 58 3.25 -6.50 -2.55
C LEU A 58 3.83 -5.46 -3.51
N SER A 59 4.87 -4.73 -3.09
CA SER A 59 5.56 -3.72 -3.90
C SER A 59 6.12 -4.27 -5.23
N GLU A 60 6.40 -5.58 -5.28
CA GLU A 60 6.91 -6.23 -6.49
C GLU A 60 5.89 -6.20 -7.63
N TYR A 61 4.59 -6.17 -7.31
CA TYR A 61 3.50 -6.31 -8.27
C TYR A 61 2.85 -4.99 -8.69
N VAL A 62 3.18 -3.87 -8.03
CA VAL A 62 2.52 -2.58 -8.28
C VAL A 62 3.37 -1.66 -9.16
N ASP A 63 2.67 -0.77 -9.87
CA ASP A 63 3.28 0.28 -10.68
C ASP A 63 3.72 1.48 -9.84
N GLY A 64 3.09 1.70 -8.68
CA GLY A 64 3.37 2.84 -7.81
C GLY A 64 3.07 2.58 -6.34
N ILE A 65 3.79 3.28 -5.47
CA ILE A 65 3.74 3.20 -4.01
C ILE A 65 3.48 4.61 -3.47
N VAL A 66 2.42 4.73 -2.67
CA VAL A 66 2.11 5.94 -1.90
C VAL A 66 2.33 5.63 -0.42
N LEU A 67 3.25 6.35 0.22
CA LEU A 67 3.48 6.22 1.66
C LEU A 67 2.49 7.07 2.45
N VAL A 68 1.78 6.49 3.41
CA VAL A 68 0.92 7.23 4.35
C VAL A 68 1.67 7.45 5.65
N VAL A 69 1.83 8.71 6.07
CA VAL A 69 2.51 9.10 7.31
C VAL A 69 1.51 9.79 8.23
N ASP A 70 1.47 9.42 9.51
CA ASP A 70 0.62 10.10 10.50
C ASP A 70 1.31 11.38 10.99
N ALA A 71 0.69 12.54 10.80
CA ALA A 71 1.22 13.84 11.22
C ALA A 71 1.39 13.97 12.75
N ARG A 72 0.76 13.08 13.52
CA ARG A 72 0.83 13.07 14.98
C ARG A 72 2.02 12.25 15.49
N SER A 73 2.65 11.44 14.62
CA SER A 73 3.86 10.69 14.94
C SER A 73 5.12 11.45 14.56
N SER A 74 6.16 11.32 15.37
CA SER A 74 7.53 11.69 15.01
C SER A 74 8.18 10.57 14.21
N ALA A 75 9.13 10.93 13.35
CA ALA A 75 10.02 9.95 12.73
C ALA A 75 10.93 9.35 13.81
N GLU A 76 10.81 8.04 14.03
CA GLU A 76 11.60 7.28 14.99
C GLU A 76 12.73 6.53 14.27
N PRO A 77 13.80 6.13 14.98
CA PRO A 77 14.86 5.31 14.39
C PRO A 77 14.35 4.00 13.75
N SER A 78 13.24 3.45 14.24
CA SER A 78 12.57 2.28 13.67
C SER A 78 11.98 2.50 12.28
N ASP A 79 11.74 3.76 11.88
CA ASP A 79 11.16 4.08 10.56
C ASP A 79 12.23 4.14 9.47
N LYS A 80 13.51 4.17 9.86
CA LYS A 80 14.63 4.35 8.95
C LYS A 80 14.62 3.32 7.81
N ASP A 81 14.45 2.05 8.14
CA ASP A 81 14.45 0.95 7.17
C ASP A 81 13.27 1.07 6.18
N SER A 82 12.13 1.59 6.64
CA SER A 82 10.95 1.81 5.79
C SER A 82 11.17 2.98 4.84
N TYR A 83 11.77 4.07 5.32
CA TYR A 83 12.14 5.22 4.48
C TYR A 83 13.20 4.85 3.45
N GLU A 84 14.22 4.08 3.86
CA GLU A 84 15.25 3.57 2.95
C GLU A 84 14.64 2.66 1.88
N PHE A 85 13.71 1.78 2.27
CA PHE A 85 13.00 0.91 1.33
C PHE A 85 12.20 1.69 0.27
N VAL A 86 11.36 2.65 0.68
CA VAL A 86 10.58 3.43 -0.30
C VAL A 86 11.49 4.29 -1.17
N ASN A 87 12.56 4.86 -0.62
CA ASN A 87 13.53 5.62 -1.40
C ASN A 87 14.28 4.73 -2.41
N ALA A 88 14.61 3.49 -2.03
CA ALA A 88 15.22 2.51 -2.91
C ALA A 88 14.26 1.96 -3.98
N SER A 89 12.94 2.16 -3.82
CA SER A 89 11.94 1.76 -4.81
C SER A 89 11.94 2.60 -6.08
N GLY A 90 12.74 3.69 -6.12
CA GLY A 90 12.99 4.50 -7.30
C GLY A 90 11.69 5.05 -7.90
N ASP A 91 11.49 4.84 -9.19
CA ASP A 91 10.33 5.36 -9.94
C ASP A 91 8.99 4.82 -9.44
N LYS A 92 8.98 3.69 -8.70
CA LYS A 92 7.76 3.19 -8.07
C LYS A 92 7.32 4.06 -6.89
N PHE A 93 8.21 4.80 -6.23
CA PHE A 93 7.79 5.68 -5.13
C PHE A 93 7.23 6.99 -5.69
N ILE A 94 5.90 7.07 -5.77
CA ILE A 94 5.21 8.20 -6.42
C ILE A 94 4.89 9.35 -5.47
N GLY A 95 5.05 9.14 -4.16
CA GLY A 95 4.95 10.20 -3.17
C GLY A 95 4.39 9.74 -1.82
N SER A 96 4.02 10.71 -1.01
CA SER A 96 3.49 10.48 0.33
C SER A 96 2.25 11.31 0.62
N VAL A 97 1.41 10.80 1.52
CA VAL A 97 0.25 11.47 2.08
C VAL A 97 0.51 11.67 3.58
N LEU A 98 0.60 12.93 4.00
CA LEU A 98 0.60 13.28 5.40
C LEU A 98 -0.85 13.29 5.91
N ASN A 99 -1.22 12.27 6.68
CA ASN A 99 -2.55 12.08 7.21
C ASN A 99 -2.67 12.65 8.64
N ALA A 100 -3.91 12.86 9.11
CA ALA A 100 -4.21 13.37 10.46
C ALA A 100 -3.63 14.76 10.78
N VAL A 101 -3.37 15.58 9.76
CA VAL A 101 -2.98 16.99 9.90
C VAL A 101 -4.11 17.76 10.58
N GLN A 102 -3.78 18.53 11.62
CA GLN A 102 -4.79 19.35 12.27
C GLN A 102 -5.10 20.57 11.41
N LYS A 103 -6.37 20.99 11.39
CA LYS A 103 -6.82 22.13 10.58
C LYS A 103 -6.05 23.42 10.91
N HIS A 104 -5.59 23.60 12.14
CA HIS A 104 -4.79 24.76 12.53
C HIS A 104 -3.34 24.74 12.01
N ASP A 105 -2.82 23.57 11.62
CA ASP A 105 -1.51 23.42 10.98
C ASP A 105 -1.57 23.71 9.48
N MET A 106 -2.78 23.70 8.90
CA MET A 106 -2.98 23.97 7.50
C MET A 106 -2.95 25.49 7.26
N LYS A 107 -1.96 25.94 6.47
CA LYS A 107 -1.90 27.33 6.01
C LYS A 107 -2.95 27.55 4.92
N TYR A 108 -4.16 27.93 5.32
CA TYR A 108 -5.20 28.47 4.43
C TYR A 108 -5.47 29.94 4.74
#